data_AF-A0A5B2Z1D0-F1
#
_entry.id   AF-A0A5B2Z1D0-F1
#
_cell.length_a   1.000
_cell.length_b   1.000
_cell.length_c   1.000
_cell.angle_alpha   90.00
_cell.angle_beta   90.00
_cell.angle_gamma   90.00
#
_symmetry.space_group_name_H-M   'P 1'
#
loop_
_entity.id
_entity.type
_entity.pdbx_description
1 polymer ?
#
loop_
_entity_poly.entity_id
_entity_poly.type
_entity_poly.pdbx_seq_one_letter_code
_entity_poly.pdbx_strand_id
1 'polypeptide(L)'
;MNKFGLYTNKPSISFDSHLLHLDDTMKRILLNLRKFVLLLGNNVVEEIRPHRIVYAKSLTFRYFLDIYPNKDSLTIAIRKNRKEPATEHTIKTQDDLNKIEKEIETAFKEI
;
A
#
# COMPACT_ATOMS: atom_id res chain seq x y z
N MET A 1 9.77 30.95 24.38
CA MET A 1 8.60 30.30 23.75
C MET A 1 8.89 30.11 22.26
N ASN A 2 9.49 28.99 21.87
CA ASN A 2 9.67 28.64 20.46
C ASN A 2 8.47 27.80 20.01
N LYS A 3 7.61 28.40 19.18
CA LYS A 3 6.55 27.68 18.48
C LYS A 3 7.24 26.78 17.44
N PHE A 4 7.21 25.47 17.69
CA PHE A 4 7.58 24.46 16.71
C PHE A 4 6.62 24.55 15.52
N GLY A 5 7.06 25.26 14.47
CA GLY A 5 6.39 25.28 13.18
C GLY A 5 6.64 23.97 12.43
N LEU A 6 5.87 22.93 12.77
CA LEU A 6 5.77 21.72 11.94
C LEU A 6 4.55 21.83 11.03
N TYR A 7 4.55 22.81 10.13
CA TYR A 7 3.69 22.76 8.96
C TYR A 7 4.57 22.39 7.77
N THR A 8 4.71 21.09 7.52
CA THR A 8 5.20 20.63 6.23
C THR A 8 4.12 20.94 5.20
N ASN A 9 4.30 22.07 4.52
CA ASN A 9 3.46 22.57 3.45
C ASN A 9 3.62 21.72 2.16
N LYS A 10 3.56 20.39 2.29
CA LYS A 10 3.51 19.49 1.13
C LYS A 10 2.04 19.39 0.71
N PRO A 11 1.70 19.65 -0.57
CA PRO A 11 0.37 19.30 -1.05
C PRO A 11 0.14 17.81 -0.76
N SER A 12 -0.92 17.50 -0.02
CA SER A 12 -1.26 16.12 0.30
C SER A 12 -1.63 15.43 -1.02
N ILE A 13 -0.75 14.58 -1.52
CA ILE A 13 -1.05 13.75 -2.67
C ILE A 13 -2.20 12.84 -2.26
N SER A 14 -3.30 12.87 -3.03
CA SER A 14 -4.45 12.02 -2.77
C SER A 14 -4.23 10.64 -3.40
N PHE A 15 -4.90 9.62 -2.88
CA PHE A 15 -4.91 8.30 -3.51
C PHE A 15 -5.29 8.37 -4.99
N ASP A 16 -6.26 9.23 -5.33
CA ASP A 16 -6.82 9.35 -6.68
C ASP A 16 -5.79 9.78 -7.72
N SER A 17 -4.71 10.47 -7.33
CA SER A 17 -3.64 10.80 -8.28
C SER A 17 -2.97 9.56 -8.86
N HIS A 18 -2.93 8.46 -8.12
CA HIS A 18 -2.40 7.18 -8.62
C HIS A 18 -3.31 6.51 -9.63
N LEU A 19 -4.61 6.84 -9.68
CA LEU A 19 -5.55 6.26 -10.63
C LEU A 19 -5.47 6.91 -12.02
N LEU A 20 -4.98 8.15 -12.11
CA LEU A 20 -5.02 8.95 -13.34
C LEU A 20 -4.23 8.33 -14.50
N HIS A 21 -3.19 7.57 -14.21
CA HIS A 21 -2.29 7.00 -15.21
C HIS A 21 -2.51 5.50 -15.47
N LEU A 22 -3.47 4.91 -14.78
CA LEU A 22 -3.82 3.49 -14.89
C LEU A 22 -4.90 3.28 -15.94
N ASP A 23 -4.86 2.12 -16.61
CA ASP A 23 -6.02 1.64 -17.35
C ASP A 23 -7.17 1.21 -16.39
N ASP A 24 -8.35 0.98 -16.94
CA ASP A 24 -9.53 0.68 -16.12
C ASP A 24 -9.45 -0.66 -15.40
N THR A 25 -8.67 -1.62 -15.92
CA THR A 25 -8.42 -2.90 -15.26
C THR A 25 -7.56 -2.68 -14.01
N MET A 26 -6.46 -1.95 -14.15
CA MET A 26 -5.55 -1.63 -13.05
C MET A 26 -6.20 -0.74 -12.00
N LYS A 27 -7.04 0.22 -12.38
CA LYS A 27 -7.84 0.99 -11.42
C LYS A 27 -8.71 0.08 -10.55
N ARG A 28 -9.42 -0.87 -11.17
CA ARG A 28 -10.29 -1.82 -10.43
C ARG A 28 -9.48 -2.69 -9.48
N ILE A 29 -8.35 -3.24 -9.93
CA ILE A 29 -7.48 -4.07 -9.09
C ILE A 29 -6.92 -3.26 -7.92
N LEU A 30 -6.45 -2.03 -8.15
CA LEU A 30 -5.91 -1.18 -7.09
C LEU A 30 -6.99 -0.81 -6.05
N LEU A 31 -8.21 -0.50 -6.50
CA LEU A 31 -9.34 -0.24 -5.61
C LEU A 31 -9.75 -1.47 -4.79
N ASN A 32 -9.77 -2.65 -5.42
CA ASN A 32 -10.05 -3.92 -4.74
C ASN A 32 -8.99 -4.22 -3.68
N LEU A 33 -7.70 -4.08 -4.02
CA LEU A 33 -6.59 -4.25 -3.10
C LEU A 33 -6.67 -3.26 -1.93
N ARG A 34 -6.93 -1.97 -2.20
CA ARG A 34 -7.14 -0.96 -1.14
C ARG A 34 -8.26 -1.38 -0.18
N LYS A 35 -9.42 -1.77 -0.73
CA LYS A 35 -10.56 -2.20 0.08
C LYS A 35 -10.20 -3.42 0.93
N PHE A 36 -9.56 -4.43 0.34
CA PHE A 36 -9.11 -5.63 1.05
C PHE A 36 -8.16 -5.27 2.21
N VAL A 37 -7.13 -4.47 1.94
CA VAL A 37 -6.12 -4.13 2.96
C VAL A 37 -6.71 -3.32 4.11
N LEU A 38 -7.61 -2.37 3.82
CA LEU A 38 -8.31 -1.61 4.86
C LEU A 38 -9.25 -2.47 5.72
N LEU A 39 -9.72 -3.61 5.20
CA LEU A 39 -10.56 -4.55 5.94
C LEU A 39 -9.76 -5.52 6.85
N LEU A 40 -8.41 -5.53 6.76
CA LEU A 40 -7.58 -6.41 7.60
C LEU A 40 -7.65 -6.04 9.09
N GLY A 41 -7.91 -4.77 9.42
CA GLY A 41 -8.16 -4.33 10.79
C GLY A 41 -8.15 -2.81 10.99
N ASN A 42 -8.73 -2.38 12.12
CA ASN A 42 -8.84 -0.95 12.47
C ASN A 42 -7.50 -0.25 12.75
N ASN A 43 -6.41 -1.02 12.85
CA ASN A 43 -5.06 -0.53 13.05
C ASN A 43 -4.25 -0.46 11.74
N VAL A 44 -4.89 -0.60 10.58
CA VAL A 44 -4.25 -0.34 9.28
C VAL A 44 -4.18 1.16 9.04
N VAL A 45 -2.99 1.65 8.70
CA VAL A 45 -2.75 3.05 8.31
C VAL A 45 -2.38 3.07 6.83
N GLU A 46 -3.11 3.85 6.04
CA GLU A 46 -2.80 4.13 4.64
C GLU A 46 -1.96 5.41 4.54
N GLU A 47 -0.81 5.33 3.88
CA GLU A 47 0.07 6.46 3.63
C GLU A 47 0.30 6.63 2.13
N ILE A 48 -0.19 7.74 1.57
CA ILE A 48 -0.04 8.07 0.15
C ILE A 48 1.29 8.81 -0.07
N ARG A 49 2.12 8.31 -0.98
CA ARG A 49 3.41 8.89 -1.37
C ARG A 49 3.43 9.14 -2.87
N PRO A 50 4.28 10.05 -3.39
CA PRO A 50 4.26 10.43 -4.81
C PRO A 50 4.28 9.27 -5.83
N HIS A 51 4.94 8.16 -5.51
CA HIS A 51 5.12 7.03 -6.42
C HIS A 51 4.55 5.71 -5.89
N ARG A 52 4.01 5.69 -4.68
CA ARG A 52 3.55 4.46 -4.04
C ARG A 52 2.54 4.71 -2.95
N ILE A 53 1.76 3.68 -2.65
CA ILE A 53 0.86 3.63 -1.50
C ILE A 53 1.46 2.65 -0.50
N VAL A 54 1.58 3.07 0.76
CA VAL A 54 2.18 2.25 1.82
C VAL A 54 1.14 1.97 2.88
N TYR A 55 1.07 0.71 3.34
CA TYR A 55 0.25 0.34 4.48
C TYR A 55 1.10 -0.09 5.66
N ALA A 56 0.73 0.45 6.83
CA ALA A 56 1.39 0.19 8.10
C ALA A 56 0.41 -0.31 9.15
N LYS A 57 0.94 -0.89 10.22
CA LYS A 57 0.19 -1.18 11.45
C LYS A 57 0.40 -0.04 12.44
N SER A 58 -0.67 0.62 12.88
CA SER A 58 -0.61 1.81 13.75
C SER A 58 0.06 1.54 15.10
N LEU A 59 -0.05 0.32 15.64
CA LEU A 59 0.53 -0.02 16.95
C LEU A 59 2.06 -0.01 16.93
N THR A 60 2.66 -0.45 15.83
CA THR A 60 4.12 -0.62 15.69
C THR A 60 4.72 0.38 14.70
N PHE A 61 3.88 1.11 13.96
CA PHE A 61 4.23 1.96 12.81
C PHE A 61 5.12 1.25 11.80
N ARG A 62 4.91 -0.05 11.61
CA ARG A 62 5.67 -0.87 10.65
C ARG A 62 4.90 -1.08 9.38
N TYR A 63 5.58 -0.84 8.27
CA TYR A 63 5.07 -1.12 6.93
C TYR A 63 5.13 -2.61 6.63
N PHE A 64 4.02 -3.15 6.12
CA PHE A 64 3.92 -4.54 5.67
C PHE A 64 3.62 -4.65 4.17
N LEU A 65 3.20 -3.55 3.53
CA LEU A 65 2.81 -3.52 2.13
C LEU A 65 3.18 -2.19 1.48
N ASP A 66 3.93 -2.24 0.39
CA ASP A 66 4.13 -1.13 -0.53
C ASP A 66 3.50 -1.50 -1.88
N ILE A 67 2.77 -0.57 -2.50
CA ILE A 67 2.16 -0.73 -3.82
C ILE A 67 2.68 0.38 -4.72
N TYR A 68 3.28 0.00 -5.84
CA TYR A 68 3.77 0.88 -6.89
C TYR A 68 2.87 0.73 -8.12
N PRO A 69 1.94 1.67 -8.36
CA PRO A 69 1.08 1.65 -9.53
C PRO A 69 1.87 2.02 -10.78
N ASN A 70 1.88 1.13 -11.77
CA ASN A 70 2.41 1.37 -13.12
C ASN A 70 1.25 1.32 -14.13
N LYS A 71 1.46 1.87 -15.32
CA LYS A 71 0.40 2.05 -16.34
C LYS A 71 -0.46 0.79 -16.59
N ASP A 72 0.17 -0.38 -16.65
CA ASP A 72 -0.43 -1.68 -17.02
C ASP A 72 -0.28 -2.77 -15.94
N SER A 73 0.25 -2.42 -14.76
CA SER A 73 0.55 -3.38 -13.70
C SER A 73 0.69 -2.71 -12.33
N LEU A 74 0.53 -3.48 -11.25
CA LEU A 74 0.90 -3.06 -9.90
C LEU A 74 2.11 -3.87 -9.44
N THR A 75 3.19 -3.21 -9.04
CA THR A 75 4.27 -3.89 -8.31
C THR A 75 3.96 -3.80 -6.83
N ILE A 76 3.91 -4.94 -6.14
CA ILE A 76 3.57 -5.04 -4.74
C ILE A 76 4.76 -5.64 -4.00
N ALA A 77 5.23 -4.95 -2.97
CA ALA A 77 6.26 -5.46 -2.07
C ALA A 77 5.64 -5.79 -0.71
N ILE A 78 5.73 -7.05 -0.29
CA ILE A 78 5.16 -7.55 0.96
C ILE A 78 6.29 -7.82 1.95
N ARG A 79 6.20 -7.26 3.15
CA ARG A 79 7.17 -7.48 4.22
C ARG A 79 6.54 -8.26 5.37
N LYS A 80 7.00 -9.49 5.58
CA LYS A 80 6.53 -10.37 6.66
C LYS A 80 7.19 -10.07 8.01
N ASN A 81 8.48 -9.73 7.99
CA ASN A 81 9.26 -9.46 9.19
C ASN A 81 10.40 -8.47 8.92
N ARG A 82 11.22 -8.20 9.94
CA ARG A 82 12.33 -7.24 9.89
C ARG A 82 13.66 -7.81 9.37
N LYS A 83 13.79 -9.14 9.36
CA LYS A 83 15.04 -9.84 9.07
C LYS A 83 15.17 -10.16 7.59
N GLU A 84 14.04 -10.34 6.91
CA GLU A 84 13.98 -10.75 5.52
C GLU A 84 13.64 -9.55 4.61
N PRO A 85 14.15 -9.55 3.37
CA PRO A 85 13.73 -8.60 2.35
C PRO A 85 12.24 -8.77 2.05
N ALA A 86 11.62 -7.72 1.49
CA ALA A 86 10.25 -7.82 1.03
C ALA A 86 10.15 -8.76 -0.19
N THR A 87 9.09 -9.56 -0.26
CA THR A 87 8.76 -10.33 -1.47
C THR A 87 8.08 -9.40 -2.46
N GLU A 88 8.57 -9.33 -3.70
CA GLU A 88 7.97 -8.53 -4.76
C GLU A 88 7.10 -9.39 -5.68
N HIS A 89 5.91 -8.88 -6.00
CA HIS A 89 4.96 -9.49 -6.93
C HIS A 89 4.55 -8.45 -7.98
N THR A 90 4.35 -8.90 -9.22
CA THR A 90 3.77 -8.07 -10.28
C THR A 90 2.35 -8.55 -10.55
N ILE A 91 1.38 -7.66 -10.38
CA ILE A 91 -0.03 -7.94 -10.56
C ILE A 91 -0.49 -7.34 -11.89
N LYS A 92 -0.96 -8.20 -12.79
CA LYS A 92 -1.54 -7.80 -14.08
C LYS A 92 -3.01 -8.19 -14.20
N THR A 93 -3.48 -9.08 -13.33
CA THR A 93 -4.86 -9.59 -13.32
C THR A 93 -5.40 -9.66 -11.89
N GLN A 94 -6.72 -9.79 -11.75
CA GLN A 94 -7.35 -10.00 -10.45
C GLN A 94 -6.92 -11.35 -9.83
N ASP A 95 -6.66 -12.38 -10.65
CA ASP A 95 -6.19 -13.68 -10.16
C ASP A 95 -4.78 -13.60 -9.56
N ASP A 96 -3.92 -12.73 -10.09
CA ASP A 96 -2.60 -12.49 -9.50
C ASP A 96 -2.74 -11.88 -8.11
N LEU A 97 -3.69 -10.95 -7.93
CA LEU A 97 -3.99 -10.37 -6.63
C LEU A 97 -4.51 -11.44 -5.65
N ASN A 98 -5.49 -12.25 -6.08
CA ASN A 98 -6.09 -13.30 -5.26
C ASN A 98 -5.04 -14.30 -4.72
N LYS A 99 -3.98 -14.60 -5.51
CA LYS A 99 -2.89 -15.51 -5.11
C LYS A 99 -2.06 -14.98 -3.93
N ILE A 100 -1.97 -13.66 -3.78
CA ILE A 100 -1.10 -13.02 -2.77
C ILE A 100 -1.88 -12.47 -1.56
N GLU A 101 -3.22 -12.44 -1.60
CA GLU A 101 -4.04 -11.92 -0.48
C GLU A 101 -3.67 -12.59 0.85
N LYS A 102 -3.55 -13.92 0.85
CA LYS A 102 -3.14 -14.67 2.05
C LYS A 102 -1.75 -14.27 2.55
N GLU A 103 -0.82 -13.94 1.65
CA GLU A 103 0.52 -13.48 2.00
C GLU A 103 0.49 -12.10 2.67
N ILE A 104 -0.35 -11.19 2.15
CA ILE A 104 -0.58 -9.86 2.75
C ILE A 104 -1.20 -10.00 4.14
N GLU A 105 -2.20 -10.89 4.31
CA GLU A 105 -2.80 -11.15 5.63
C GLU A 105 -1.78 -11.63 6.65
N THR A 106 -0.94 -12.58 6.25
CA THR A 106 0.14 -13.10 7.10
C THR A 106 1.11 -11.99 7.47
N ALA A 107 1.53 -11.17 6.50
CA ALA A 107 2.43 -10.04 6.74
C ALA A 107 1.83 -9.04 7.74
N PHE A 108 0.56 -8.68 7.60
CA PHE A 108 -0.14 -7.80 8.56
C PHE A 108 -0.19 -8.39 9.98
N LYS A 109 -0.36 -9.71 10.11
CA LYS A 109 -0.40 -10.40 11.40
C LYS A 109 0.98 -10.43 12.06
N GLU A 110 2.03 -10.67 11.28
CA GLU A 110 3.39 -10.99 11.78
C GLU A 110 4.34 -9.79 11.91
N ILE A 111 4.09 -8.68 11.22
CA ILE A 111 4.97 -7.48 11.21
C ILE A 111 5.14 -6.76 12.56
#